data_AF-A0A2S2P221-F1
#
_entry.id   AF-A0A2S2P221-F1
#
_cell.length_a   1.000
_cell.length_b   1.000
_cell.length_c   1.000
_cell.angle_alpha   90.00
_cell.angle_beta   90.00
_cell.angle_gamma   90.00
#
_symmetry.space_group_name_H-M   'P 1'
#
loop_
_entity.id
_entity.type
_entity.pdbx_description
1 polymer ?
#
loop_
_entity_poly.entity_id
_entity_poly.type
_entity_poly.pdbx_seq_one_letter_code
_entity_poly.pdbx_strand_id
1 'polypeptide(L)'
;PPQCHKCQLNGHTQNCCYHVARCVKCGANHHTNECSKDRNSPAKCALCSLDHTSNFKGCQTFKQIFKKSPPKVLLTKTTDHHSQPDSKTYAEAINNQDTHTENPSAIFSQFISNLNALISPLM
;
A
#
# COMPACT_ATOMS: atom_id res chain seq x y z
N PRO A 1 9.34 -0.01 -0.46
CA PRO A 1 8.11 0.81 -0.38
C PRO A 1 7.18 0.50 -1.55
N PRO A 2 5.85 0.44 -1.31
CA PRO A 2 4.86 0.22 -2.35
C PRO A 2 4.90 1.36 -3.38
N GLN A 3 4.55 1.07 -4.63
CA GLN A 3 4.30 2.08 -5.66
C GLN A 3 2.81 2.41 -5.67
N CYS A 4 2.47 3.69 -5.60
CA CYS A 4 1.10 4.15 -5.72
C CYS A 4 0.67 4.16 -7.19
N HIS A 5 -0.40 3.44 -7.54
CA HIS A 5 -0.90 3.40 -8.92
C HIS A 5 -1.58 4.70 -9.36
N LYS A 6 -2.03 5.55 -8.42
CA LYS A 6 -2.60 6.86 -8.72
C LYS A 6 -1.52 7.85 -9.19
N CYS A 7 -0.46 8.04 -8.40
CA CYS A 7 0.54 9.08 -8.67
C CYS A 7 1.90 8.55 -9.19
N GLN A 8 2.06 7.24 -9.28
CA GLN A 8 3.27 6.53 -9.72
C GLN A 8 4.50 6.70 -8.81
N LEU A 9 4.38 7.40 -7.66
CA LEU A 9 5.44 7.56 -6.67
C LEU A 9 5.50 6.36 -5.71
N ASN A 10 6.64 6.20 -5.04
CA ASN A 10 6.82 5.18 -4.01
C ASN A 10 6.60 5.74 -2.61
N GLY A 11 6.16 4.88 -1.68
CA GLY A 11 6.09 5.20 -0.25
C GLY A 11 4.69 5.16 0.36
N HIS A 12 3.65 5.06 -0.47
CA HIS A 12 2.25 5.00 -0.03
C HIS A 12 1.40 4.15 -0.99
N THR A 13 0.20 3.77 -0.57
CA THR A 13 -0.80 3.06 -1.37
C THR A 13 -1.79 4.05 -2.00
N GLN A 14 -2.62 3.59 -2.94
CA GLN A 14 -3.59 4.41 -3.64
C GLN A 14 -4.65 5.03 -2.70
N ASN A 15 -5.12 4.28 -1.69
CA ASN A 15 -6.12 4.76 -0.73
C ASN A 15 -5.63 5.96 0.09
N CYS A 16 -4.33 6.05 0.36
CA CYS A 16 -3.72 7.14 1.13
C CYS A 16 -3.01 8.16 0.23
N CYS A 17 -3.43 8.28 -1.04
CA CYS A 17 -2.76 9.13 -2.03
C CYS A 17 -3.44 10.49 -2.20
N TYR A 18 -2.77 11.53 -1.69
CA TYR A 18 -3.19 12.94 -1.83
C TYR A 18 -2.59 13.65 -3.06
N HIS A 19 -1.80 12.94 -3.87
CA HIS A 19 -1.21 13.50 -5.09
C HIS A 19 -2.17 13.45 -6.29
N VAL A 20 -1.91 14.29 -7.29
CA VAL A 20 -2.57 14.26 -8.59
C VAL A 20 -2.31 12.92 -9.29
N ALA A 21 -3.31 12.43 -10.02
CA ALA A 21 -3.16 11.21 -10.83
C ALA A 21 -2.09 11.42 -11.90
N ARG A 22 -1.23 10.42 -12.11
CA ARG A 22 -0.18 10.44 -13.12
C ARG A 22 -0.26 9.19 -13.97
N CYS A 23 -0.33 9.39 -15.28
CA CYS A 23 -0.42 8.29 -16.23
C CYS A 23 0.91 7.54 -16.31
N VAL A 24 0.85 6.20 -16.22
CA VAL A 24 2.04 5.33 -16.34
C VAL A 24 2.64 5.33 -17.75
N LYS A 25 1.85 5.63 -18.79
CA LYS A 25 2.29 5.65 -20.19
C LYS A 25 2.97 6.96 -20.56
N CYS A 26 2.36 8.09 -20.25
CA CYS A 26 2.82 9.40 -20.73
C CYS A 26 3.34 10.34 -19.65
N GLY A 27 3.13 10.02 -18.37
CA GLY A 27 3.55 10.86 -17.25
C GLY A 27 2.72 12.13 -17.03
N ALA A 28 1.66 12.34 -17.81
CA ALA A 28 0.76 13.49 -17.68
C ALA A 28 -0.29 13.31 -16.56
N ASN A 29 -0.97 14.41 -16.22
CA ASN A 29 -1.90 14.51 -15.09
C ASN A 29 -3.29 13.94 -15.42
N HIS A 30 -3.38 12.63 -15.64
CA HIS A 30 -4.63 11.90 -15.84
C HIS A 30 -4.47 10.42 -15.44
N HIS A 31 -5.58 9.70 -15.29
CA HIS A 31 -5.55 8.25 -15.08
C HIS A 31 -5.16 7.50 -16.35
N THR A 32 -4.44 6.38 -16.22
CA THR A 32 -4.00 5.57 -17.38
C THR A 32 -5.12 5.19 -18.35
N ASN A 33 -6.35 5.05 -17.85
CA ASN A 33 -7.54 4.70 -18.65
C ASN A 33 -7.96 5.81 -19.61
N GLU A 34 -7.65 7.08 -19.29
CA GLU A 34 -7.94 8.25 -20.12
C GLU A 34 -6.82 8.52 -21.13
N CYS A 35 -5.74 7.73 -21.11
CA CYS A 35 -4.56 8.01 -21.90
C CYS A 35 -4.69 7.48 -23.33
N SER A 36 -4.71 8.39 -24.31
CA SER A 36 -4.70 8.08 -25.75
C SER A 36 -3.34 7.59 -26.28
N LYS A 37 -2.31 7.54 -25.42
CA LYS A 37 -0.97 7.10 -25.83
C LYS A 37 -0.97 5.61 -26.16
N ASP A 38 -0.40 5.29 -27.31
CA ASP A 38 -0.26 3.92 -27.80
C ASP A 38 0.61 3.06 -26.86
N ARG A 39 0.30 1.77 -26.77
CA ARG A 39 0.97 0.82 -25.88
C ARG A 39 2.41 0.53 -26.30
N ASN A 40 2.75 0.67 -27.58
CA ASN A 40 4.09 0.37 -28.10
C ASN A 40 5.03 1.57 -27.94
N SER A 41 4.49 2.77 -27.71
CA SER A 41 5.30 3.94 -27.44
C SER A 41 5.97 3.87 -26.05
N PRO A 42 7.20 4.39 -25.90
CA PRO A 42 7.94 4.29 -24.65
C PRO A 42 7.21 5.00 -23.51
N ALA A 43 7.18 4.38 -22.33
CA ALA A 43 6.59 4.97 -21.13
C ALA A 43 7.42 6.15 -20.61
N LYS A 44 6.81 7.10 -19.89
CA LYS A 44 7.54 8.22 -19.25
C LYS A 44 7.62 8.03 -17.74
N CYS A 45 8.82 8.12 -17.19
CA CYS A 45 9.09 7.90 -15.78
C CYS A 45 8.59 9.07 -14.92
N ALA A 46 7.82 8.80 -13.88
CA ALA A 46 7.35 9.84 -12.96
C ALA A 46 8.48 10.47 -12.13
N LEU A 47 9.60 9.75 -11.96
CA LEU A 47 10.71 10.18 -11.10
C LEU A 47 11.77 11.00 -11.87
N CYS A 48 12.06 10.63 -13.11
CA CYS A 48 13.15 11.23 -13.90
C CYS A 48 12.72 11.70 -15.29
N SER A 49 11.46 11.53 -15.68
CA SER A 49 10.91 11.95 -16.97
C SER A 49 11.51 11.30 -18.22
N LEU A 50 12.39 10.30 -18.06
CA LEU A 50 12.98 9.50 -19.15
C LEU A 50 12.06 8.36 -19.61
N ASP A 51 12.48 7.70 -20.68
CA ASP A 51 11.72 6.69 -21.43
C ASP A 51 11.73 5.30 -20.75
N HIS A 52 11.11 5.22 -19.58
CA HIS A 52 10.81 3.98 -18.87
C HIS A 52 9.68 4.20 -17.86
N THR A 53 9.09 3.13 -17.33
CA THR A 53 8.11 3.19 -16.25
C THR A 53 8.77 3.50 -14.91
N SER A 54 8.06 4.15 -13.98
CA SER A 54 8.59 4.51 -12.65
C SER A 54 9.04 3.32 -11.79
N ASN A 55 8.60 2.10 -12.11
CA ASN A 55 9.00 0.88 -11.42
C ASN A 55 10.36 0.32 -11.89
N PHE A 56 10.96 0.90 -12.94
CA PHE A 56 12.21 0.45 -13.52
C PHE A 56 13.38 0.59 -12.54
N LYS A 57 13.98 -0.56 -12.17
CA LYS A 57 15.08 -0.61 -11.18
C LYS A 57 16.38 0.01 -11.68
N GLY A 58 16.52 0.19 -12.99
CA GLY A 58 17.66 0.90 -13.58
C GLY A 58 17.59 2.42 -13.44
N CYS A 59 16.45 2.99 -13.03
CA CYS A 59 16.29 4.43 -12.88
C CYS A 59 17.26 4.98 -11.81
N GLN A 60 18.14 5.91 -12.21
CA GLN A 60 19.13 6.48 -11.31
C GLN A 60 18.49 7.26 -10.16
N THR A 61 17.42 8.03 -10.44
CA THR A 61 16.64 8.75 -9.43
C THR A 61 15.99 7.80 -8.43
N PHE A 62 15.41 6.69 -8.90
CA PHE A 62 14.88 5.64 -8.02
C PHE A 62 15.97 5.10 -7.09
N LYS A 63 17.15 4.75 -7.64
CA LYS A 63 18.27 4.27 -6.83
C LYS A 63 18.70 5.29 -5.78
N GLN A 64 18.76 6.58 -6.12
CA GLN A 64 19.15 7.64 -5.19
C GLN A 64 18.14 7.85 -4.05
N ILE A 65 16.84 7.83 -4.34
CA ILE A 65 15.77 7.97 -3.33
C ILE A 65 15.86 6.83 -2.30
N PHE A 66 16.19 5.61 -2.75
CA PHE A 66 16.18 4.41 -1.92
C PHE A 66 17.53 4.09 -1.26
N LYS A 67 18.63 4.63 -1.77
CA LYS A 67 19.95 4.57 -1.11
C LYS A 67 20.06 5.52 0.08
N LYS A 68 19.27 6.60 0.08
CA LYS A 68 19.26 7.61 1.15
C LYS A 68 18.35 7.26 2.33
N SER A 69 17.47 6.27 2.20
CA SER A 69 16.74 5.73 3.34
C SER A 69 17.64 4.78 4.12
N PRO A 70 17.69 4.84 5.48
CA PRO A 70 18.38 3.82 6.25
C PRO A 70 17.84 2.45 5.85
N PRO A 71 18.69 1.42 5.77
CA PRO A 71 18.28 0.10 5.32
C PRO A 71 17.10 -0.33 6.19
N LYS A 72 15.94 -0.52 5.57
CA LYS A 72 14.87 -1.30 6.20
C LYS A 72 15.51 -2.64 6.47
N VAL A 73 15.63 -3.00 7.75
CA VAL A 73 16.01 -4.32 8.20
C VAL A 73 15.23 -5.31 7.34
N LEU A 74 15.93 -5.95 6.41
CA LEU A 74 15.40 -7.10 5.71
C LEU A 74 15.27 -8.14 6.82
N LEU A 75 14.05 -8.34 7.33
CA LEU A 75 13.76 -9.52 8.12
C LEU A 75 13.93 -10.71 7.18
N THR A 76 15.15 -11.20 7.12
CA THR A 76 15.50 -12.51 6.59
C THR A 76 14.63 -13.52 7.33
N LYS A 77 13.66 -14.11 6.63
CA LYS A 77 13.12 -15.41 7.02
C LYS A 77 14.28 -16.40 6.93
N THR A 78 14.97 -16.61 8.05
CA THR A 78 15.83 -17.77 8.23
C THR A 78 14.93 -18.98 8.39
N THR A 79 15.07 -19.92 7.46
CA THR A 79 14.70 -21.33 7.63
C THR A 79 15.37 -21.86 8.89
N ASP A 80 14.58 -22.17 9.91
CA ASP A 80 14.93 -23.15 10.93
C ASP A 80 13.74 -24.10 11.10
N HIS A 81 14.03 -25.38 10.93
CA HIS A 81 13.07 -26.47 11.09
C HIS A 81 12.72 -26.63 12.57
N HIS A 82 11.59 -26.08 13.00
CA HIS A 82 10.87 -26.56 14.16
C HIS A 82 9.37 -26.56 13.86
N SER A 83 8.86 -27.78 13.69
CA SER A 83 7.46 -28.26 13.72
C SER A 83 6.34 -27.28 13.35
N GLN A 84 5.66 -27.63 12.24
CA GLN A 84 4.37 -27.10 11.78
C GLN A 84 3.39 -26.78 12.92
N PRO A 85 2.64 -25.69 12.80
CA PRO A 85 1.20 -25.79 12.95
C PRO A 85 0.49 -25.37 11.66
N ASP A 86 -0.46 -26.20 11.24
CA ASP A 86 -1.15 -26.19 9.95
C ASP A 86 -1.68 -24.80 9.54
N SER A 87 -1.19 -24.28 8.41
CA SER A 87 -1.80 -23.13 7.76
C SER A 87 -3.03 -23.59 7.00
N LYS A 88 -4.20 -23.42 7.61
CA LYS A 88 -5.50 -23.70 7.01
C LYS A 88 -5.63 -23.06 5.63
N THR A 89 -6.02 -23.87 4.64
CA THR A 89 -6.23 -23.39 3.28
C THR A 89 -7.48 -22.53 3.17
N TYR A 90 -7.59 -21.70 2.12
CA TYR A 90 -8.73 -20.80 1.89
C TYR A 90 -10.10 -21.52 1.94
N ALA A 91 -10.14 -22.80 1.55
CA ALA A 91 -11.33 -23.64 1.61
C ALA A 91 -11.80 -23.97 3.05
N GLU A 92 -10.93 -23.86 4.05
CA GLU A 92 -11.24 -24.19 5.44
C GLU A 92 -11.80 -22.98 6.23
N ALA A 93 -11.73 -21.76 5.67
CA ALA A 93 -12.20 -20.54 6.32
C ALA A 93 -13.72 -20.31 6.19
N ILE A 94 -14.44 -21.11 5.40
CA ILE A 94 -15.88 -20.93 5.15
C ILE A 94 -16.79 -21.78 6.04
N ASN A 95 -16.24 -22.59 6.94
CA ASN A 95 -17.03 -23.58 7.68
C ASN A 95 -16.92 -23.43 9.20
N ASN A 96 -17.26 -22.25 9.72
CA ASN A 96 -17.78 -22.10 11.07
C ASN A 96 -18.81 -20.97 11.10
N GLN A 97 -20.07 -21.34 11.17
CA GLN A 97 -21.10 -20.48 11.72
C GLN A 97 -20.89 -20.44 13.23
N ASP A 98 -20.50 -19.27 13.75
CA ASP A 98 -20.87 -18.86 15.10
C ASP A 98 -21.51 -17.48 14.98
N THR A 99 -22.80 -17.43 15.27
CA THR A 99 -23.64 -16.25 15.28
C THR A 99 -23.40 -15.46 16.56
N HIS A 100 -22.75 -14.31 16.47
CA HIS A 100 -22.96 -13.22 17.42
C HIS A 100 -23.18 -11.93 16.63
N THR A 101 -24.44 -11.54 16.52
CA THR A 101 -24.87 -10.29 15.88
C THR A 101 -24.61 -9.14 16.84
N GLU A 102 -23.36 -8.69 16.95
CA GLU A 102 -23.05 -7.49 17.72
C GLU A 102 -23.26 -6.25 16.85
N ASN A 103 -24.24 -5.44 17.23
CA ASN A 103 -24.61 -4.22 16.53
C ASN A 103 -23.41 -3.25 16.50
N PRO A 104 -22.94 -2.82 15.31
CA PRO A 104 -21.77 -1.94 15.20
C PRO A 104 -21.92 -0.61 15.97
N SER A 105 -23.15 -0.16 16.26
CA SER A 105 -23.40 1.02 17.09
C SER A 105 -22.98 0.82 18.56
N ALA A 106 -23.11 -0.40 19.09
CA ALA A 106 -22.75 -0.71 20.48
C ALA A 106 -21.23 -0.72 20.66
N ILE A 107 -20.51 -1.29 19.70
CA ILE A 107 -19.04 -1.31 19.68
C ILE A 107 -18.49 0.12 19.61
N PHE A 108 -19.07 0.95 18.74
CA PHE A 108 -18.65 2.34 18.61
C PHE A 108 -18.93 3.15 19.88
N SER A 109 -20.09 2.93 20.52
CA SER A 109 -20.47 3.63 21.76
C SER A 109 -19.59 3.23 22.95
N GLN A 110 -19.20 1.96 23.03
CA GLN A 110 -18.28 1.47 24.07
C GLN A 110 -16.89 2.09 23.90
N PHE A 111 -16.41 2.20 22.67
CA PHE A 111 -15.12 2.83 22.37
C PHE A 111 -15.10 4.32 22.74
N ILE A 112 -16.15 5.07 22.39
CA ILE A 112 -16.28 6.50 22.73
C ILE A 112 -16.30 6.71 24.25
N SER A 113 -17.04 5.87 24.99
CA SER A 113 -17.10 5.95 26.45
C SER A 113 -15.74 5.68 27.12
N ASN A 114 -15.03 4.67 26.62
CA ASN A 114 -13.69 4.33 27.13
C ASN A 114 -12.67 5.44 26.84
N LEU A 115 -12.79 6.14 25.70
CA LEU A 115 -11.93 7.28 25.40
C LEU A 115 -12.23 8.49 26.30
N ASN A 116 -13.50 8.80 26.55
CA ASN A 116 -13.87 9.92 27.42
C ASN A 116 -13.36 9.72 28.85
N ALA A 117 -13.40 8.49 29.37
CA ALA A 117 -12.89 8.16 30.71
C ALA A 117 -11.37 8.41 30.87
N LEU A 118 -10.60 8.37 29.77
CA LEU A 118 -9.15 8.59 29.78
C LEU A 118 -8.75 10.07 29.66
N ILE A 119 -9.66 10.93 29.17
CA ILE A 119 -9.39 12.35 28.87
C ILE A 119 -9.89 13.28 30.00
N SER A 120 -10.89 12.84 30.78
CA SER A 120 -11.48 13.62 31.87
C SER A 120 -10.54 14.11 33.00
N PRO A 121 -9.36 13.52 33.31
CA PRO A 121 -8.51 14.05 34.39
C PRO A 121 -7.73 15.32 34.03
N LEU A 122 -7.88 15.88 32.82
CA LEU A 122 -7.12 17.03 32.31
C LEU A 122 -7.97 18.31 32.08
N MET A 123 -9.17 18.38 32.66
CA MET A 123 -9.99 19.60 32.72
C MET A 123 -10.40 19.91 34.16
#